data_AF-A0A0J9EVP0-F1
#
_entry.id   AF-A0A0J9EVP0-F1
#
_cell.length_a   1.000
_cell.length_b   1.000
_cell.length_c   1.000
_cell.angle_alpha   90.00
_cell.angle_beta   90.00
_cell.angle_gamma   90.00
#
_symmetry.space_group_name_H-M   'P 1'
#
loop_
_entity.id
_entity.type
_entity.pdbx_description
1 polymer ?
#
loop_
_entity_poly.entity_id
_entity_poly.type
_entity_poly.pdbx_seq_one_letter_code
_entity_poly.pdbx_strand_id
1 'polypeptide(L)'
;MKNKLIAFGWYGGKYSHLDWLLPLLPKTTHYCEPFGGSASILINREPSPVETYNDIDGELVNFFRVLRDEKNELIRAIAFTPFSRSEFELAISKDTTNLSNLERARRFFIRARQVRTGLAQTASSGRWAHCLLTSRAGMAGAVSRWLGSIDDLSKIVQRLQRVQIENSSSFDIIRR
;
A
#
# COMPACT_ATOMS: atom_id res chain seq x y z
N MET A 1 -3.50 -14.26 18.09
CA MET A 1 -3.98 -13.11 17.28
C MET A 1 -3.44 -13.28 15.88
N LYS A 2 -4.29 -13.27 14.83
CA LYS A 2 -3.80 -13.29 13.44
C LYS A 2 -2.95 -12.04 13.20
N ASN A 3 -1.79 -12.20 12.57
CA ASN A 3 -0.91 -11.07 12.27
C ASN A 3 -1.54 -10.25 11.14
N LYS A 4 -2.11 -9.08 11.48
CA LYS A 4 -2.77 -8.19 10.50
C LYS A 4 -1.72 -7.60 9.55
N LEU A 5 -2.08 -7.49 8.28
CA LEU A 5 -1.22 -6.94 7.24
C LEU A 5 -1.62 -5.50 6.91
N ILE A 6 -0.64 -4.66 6.59
CA ILE A 6 -0.85 -3.30 6.09
C ILE A 6 0.16 -2.97 4.99
N ALA A 7 -0.31 -2.63 3.80
CA ALA A 7 0.54 -2.23 2.69
C ALA A 7 1.15 -0.83 2.91
N PHE A 8 0.34 0.14 3.32
CA PHE A 8 0.73 1.51 3.67
C PHE A 8 -0.42 2.22 4.38
N GLY A 9 -0.13 3.36 5.02
CA GLY A 9 -1.16 4.22 5.58
C GLY A 9 -1.87 5.01 4.47
N TRP A 10 -3.19 5.13 4.59
CA TRP A 10 -4.03 5.83 3.64
C TRP A 10 -5.12 6.58 4.38
N TYR A 11 -5.50 7.76 3.88
CA TYR A 11 -6.62 8.49 4.47
C TYR A 11 -7.89 7.63 4.45
N GLY A 12 -8.59 7.58 5.58
CA GLY A 12 -9.76 6.70 5.76
C GLY A 12 -9.45 5.20 5.90
N GLY A 13 -8.17 4.81 6.02
CA GLY A 13 -7.75 3.42 6.18
C GLY A 13 -8.41 2.74 7.38
N LYS A 14 -8.87 1.50 7.20
CA LYS A 14 -9.67 0.77 8.20
C LYS A 14 -8.86 -0.21 9.05
N TYR A 15 -7.53 -0.16 8.96
CA TYR A 15 -6.62 -1.09 9.65
C TYR A 15 -6.86 -1.17 11.18
N SER A 16 -7.03 -0.03 11.86
CA SER A 16 -7.29 0.00 13.31
C SER A 16 -8.64 -0.59 13.70
N HIS A 17 -9.58 -0.71 12.76
CA HIS A 17 -10.95 -1.18 12.98
C HIS A 17 -11.17 -2.62 12.50
N LEU A 18 -10.12 -3.34 12.07
CA LEU A 18 -10.26 -4.67 11.48
C LEU A 18 -10.94 -5.69 12.41
N ASP A 19 -10.64 -5.66 13.71
CA ASP A 19 -11.25 -6.62 14.66
C ASP A 19 -12.76 -6.43 14.79
N TRP A 20 -13.23 -5.20 14.57
CA TRP A 20 -14.64 -4.86 14.60
C TRP A 20 -15.32 -5.11 13.25
N LEU A 21 -14.68 -4.71 12.15
CA LEU A 21 -15.27 -4.77 10.81
C LEU A 21 -15.30 -6.19 10.23
N LEU A 22 -14.23 -6.96 10.36
CA LEU A 22 -14.10 -8.25 9.68
C LEU A 22 -15.20 -9.26 10.10
N PRO A 23 -15.60 -9.38 11.37
CA PRO A 23 -16.69 -10.26 11.77
C PRO A 23 -18.07 -9.85 11.23
N LEU A 24 -18.25 -8.57 10.85
CA LEU A 24 -19.52 -8.04 10.34
C LEU A 24 -19.68 -8.22 8.83
N LEU A 25 -18.60 -8.57 8.12
CA LEU A 25 -18.68 -8.79 6.67
C LEU A 25 -19.40 -10.11 6.36
N PRO A 26 -20.35 -10.12 5.43
CA PRO A 26 -21.04 -11.34 5.05
C PRO A 26 -20.10 -12.31 4.34
N LYS A 27 -20.38 -13.61 4.47
CA LYS A 27 -19.84 -14.61 3.55
C LYS A 27 -20.53 -14.43 2.21
N THR A 28 -19.73 -14.23 1.16
CA THR A 28 -20.22 -13.98 -0.20
C THR A 28 -19.35 -14.72 -1.22
N THR A 29 -19.96 -15.09 -2.34
CA THR A 29 -19.25 -15.64 -3.51
C THR A 29 -18.34 -14.59 -4.14
N HIS A 30 -18.82 -13.36 -4.28
CA HIS A 30 -18.05 -12.24 -4.82
C HIS A 30 -17.94 -11.13 -3.79
N TYR A 31 -16.70 -10.81 -3.41
CA TYR A 31 -16.40 -9.66 -2.59
C TYR A 31 -15.76 -8.57 -3.45
N CYS A 32 -16.34 -7.38 -3.42
CA CYS A 32 -15.86 -6.25 -4.17
C CYS A 32 -15.56 -5.09 -3.23
N GLU A 33 -14.38 -4.46 -3.41
CA GLU A 33 -14.05 -3.16 -2.82
C GLU A 33 -14.01 -2.09 -3.91
N PRO A 34 -15.10 -1.34 -4.14
CA PRO A 34 -15.12 -0.27 -5.15
C PRO A 34 -14.21 0.92 -4.80
N PHE A 35 -13.91 1.10 -3.52
CA PHE A 35 -13.06 2.15 -2.95
C PHE A 35 -11.95 1.51 -2.10
N GLY A 36 -11.00 0.87 -2.78
CA GLY A 36 -10.03 -0.03 -2.15
C GLY A 36 -9.01 0.66 -1.24
N GLY A 37 -8.56 1.87 -1.59
CA GLY A 37 -7.55 2.59 -0.80
C GLY A 37 -6.31 1.75 -0.51
N SER A 38 -5.99 1.53 0.76
CA SER A 38 -4.86 0.67 1.18
C SER A 38 -5.14 -0.85 1.13
N ALA A 39 -6.29 -1.26 0.61
CA ALA A 39 -6.78 -2.65 0.59
C ALA A 39 -6.86 -3.30 1.98
N SER A 40 -6.93 -2.49 3.05
CA SER A 40 -6.76 -2.97 4.43
C SER A 40 -7.76 -4.05 4.84
N ILE A 41 -8.99 -4.02 4.30
CA ILE A 41 -10.01 -5.01 4.59
C ILE A 41 -9.79 -6.26 3.71
N LEU A 42 -9.70 -6.10 2.39
CA LEU A 42 -9.48 -7.18 1.44
C LEU A 42 -8.26 -8.05 1.77
N ILE A 43 -7.12 -7.46 2.15
CA ILE A 43 -5.92 -8.25 2.47
C ILE A 43 -6.02 -9.02 3.80
N ASN A 44 -6.94 -8.63 4.69
CA ASN A 44 -7.09 -9.22 6.04
C ASN A 44 -8.36 -10.07 6.22
N ARG A 45 -9.33 -10.00 5.30
CA ARG A 45 -10.53 -10.85 5.34
C ARG A 45 -10.24 -12.29 4.91
N GLU A 46 -11.09 -13.20 5.35
CA GLU A 46 -11.18 -14.54 4.77
C GLU A 46 -11.51 -14.42 3.26
N PRO A 47 -10.75 -15.07 2.36
CA PRO A 47 -10.97 -14.93 0.92
C PRO A 47 -12.34 -15.44 0.46
N SER A 48 -12.97 -14.69 -0.45
CA SER A 48 -14.11 -15.19 -1.24
C SER A 48 -13.63 -15.97 -2.47
N PRO A 49 -14.50 -16.79 -3.10
CA PRO A 49 -14.20 -17.41 -4.39
C PRO A 49 -13.80 -16.40 -5.47
N VAL A 50 -14.52 -15.27 -5.53
CA VAL A 50 -14.24 -14.15 -6.43
C VAL A 50 -13.98 -12.90 -5.60
N GLU A 51 -12.91 -12.17 -5.93
CA GLU A 51 -12.55 -10.92 -5.26
C GLU A 51 -12.10 -9.86 -6.26
N THR A 52 -12.62 -8.64 -6.11
CA THR A 52 -12.27 -7.49 -6.94
C THR A 52 -11.84 -6.33 -6.05
N TYR A 53 -10.61 -5.87 -6.25
CA TYR A 53 -10.11 -4.59 -5.76
C TYR A 53 -10.30 -3.54 -6.86
N ASN A 54 -10.84 -2.38 -6.51
CA ASN A 54 -10.90 -1.22 -7.39
C ASN A 54 -10.55 0.05 -6.63
N ASP A 55 -9.88 0.98 -7.29
CA ASP A 55 -9.84 2.38 -6.87
C ASP A 55 -9.83 3.28 -8.11
N ILE A 56 -10.29 4.53 -7.94
CA ILE A 56 -10.21 5.53 -9.01
C ILE A 56 -8.79 6.08 -9.13
N ASP A 57 -8.02 6.08 -8.03
CA ASP A 57 -6.62 6.51 -8.03
C ASP A 57 -5.75 5.46 -8.76
N GLY A 58 -5.33 5.83 -9.97
CA GLY A 58 -4.48 4.98 -10.81
C GLY A 58 -3.10 4.70 -10.21
N GLU A 59 -2.59 5.50 -9.28
CA GLU A 59 -1.30 5.23 -8.62
C GLU A 59 -1.43 4.10 -7.59
N LEU A 60 -2.54 4.02 -6.86
CA LEU A 60 -2.86 2.91 -5.97
C LEU A 60 -2.98 1.60 -6.76
N VAL A 61 -3.77 1.64 -7.84
CA VAL A 61 -3.98 0.47 -8.69
C VAL A 61 -2.68 0.03 -9.34
N ASN A 62 -1.89 0.98 -9.86
CA ASN A 62 -0.58 0.68 -10.41
C ASN A 62 0.34 0.02 -9.37
N PHE A 63 0.39 0.53 -8.15
CA PHE A 63 1.20 -0.07 -7.08
C PHE A 63 0.80 -1.52 -6.81
N PHE A 64 -0.47 -1.81 -6.57
CA PHE A 64 -0.91 -3.17 -6.26
C PHE A 64 -0.75 -4.14 -7.45
N ARG A 65 -0.98 -3.66 -8.68
CA ARG A 65 -0.76 -4.44 -9.90
C ARG A 65 0.72 -4.81 -10.04
N VAL A 66 1.63 -3.83 -9.99
CA VAL A 66 3.08 -4.08 -10.10
C VAL A 66 3.56 -4.93 -8.93
N LEU A 67 3.08 -4.70 -7.72
CA LEU A 67 3.42 -5.52 -6.56
C LEU A 67 3.03 -6.99 -6.78
N ARG A 68 1.86 -7.25 -7.35
CA ARG A 68 1.37 -8.61 -7.67
C ARG A 68 2.17 -9.25 -8.81
N ASP A 69 2.38 -8.51 -9.89
CA ASP A 69 2.84 -9.05 -11.18
C ASP A 69 4.38 -9.05 -11.31
N GLU A 70 5.05 -8.04 -10.73
CA GLU A 70 6.51 -7.81 -10.80
C GLU A 70 7.12 -7.76 -9.37
N LYS A 71 6.69 -8.68 -8.51
CA LYS A 71 6.99 -8.63 -7.07
C LYS A 71 8.48 -8.54 -6.76
N ASN A 72 9.31 -9.29 -7.49
CA ASN A 72 10.72 -9.45 -7.16
C ASN A 72 11.45 -8.15 -7.48
N GLU A 73 11.15 -7.58 -8.64
CA GLU A 73 11.70 -6.35 -9.16
C GLU A 73 11.27 -5.16 -8.28
N LEU A 74 9.98 -5.06 -7.94
CA LEU A 74 9.48 -3.97 -7.10
C LEU A 74 10.02 -4.06 -5.66
N ILE A 75 9.96 -5.23 -5.02
CA ILE A 75 10.47 -5.40 -3.65
C ILE A 75 11.98 -5.13 -3.61
N ARG A 76 12.73 -5.60 -4.62
CA ARG A 76 14.17 -5.30 -4.75
C ARG A 76 14.40 -3.80 -4.87
N ALA A 77 13.71 -3.12 -5.78
CA ALA A 77 13.86 -1.68 -5.99
C ALA A 77 13.54 -0.88 -4.72
N ILE A 78 12.48 -1.25 -3.98
CA ILE A 78 12.13 -0.65 -2.70
C ILE A 78 13.21 -0.93 -1.64
N ALA A 79 13.65 -2.19 -1.50
CA ALA A 79 14.61 -2.60 -0.48
C ALA A 79 15.99 -1.93 -0.63
N PHE A 80 16.42 -1.70 -1.87
CA PHE A 80 17.65 -0.96 -2.17
C PHE A 80 17.46 0.56 -2.16
N THR A 81 16.25 1.08 -1.97
CA THR A 81 16.03 2.51 -1.78
C THR A 81 16.36 2.91 -0.34
N PRO A 82 17.30 3.85 -0.11
CA PRO A 82 17.60 4.31 1.23
C PRO A 82 16.43 5.10 1.83
N PHE A 83 16.32 5.05 3.16
CA PHE A 83 15.44 5.94 3.89
C PHE A 83 16.07 7.35 3.90
N SER A 84 15.77 8.15 2.88
CA SER A 84 16.51 9.37 2.54
C SER A 84 15.58 10.50 2.17
N ARG A 85 15.94 11.72 2.60
CA ARG A 85 15.25 12.94 2.19
C ARG A 85 15.31 13.13 0.68
N SER A 86 16.46 12.91 0.04
CA SER A 86 16.60 13.11 -1.42
C SER A 86 15.71 12.17 -2.22
N GLU A 87 15.63 10.89 -1.83
CA GLU A 87 14.72 9.91 -2.44
C GLU A 87 13.26 10.30 -2.23
N PHE A 88 12.92 10.81 -1.05
CA PHE A 88 11.58 11.30 -0.78
C PHE A 88 11.21 12.51 -1.65
N GLU A 89 12.10 13.49 -1.80
CA GLU A 89 11.89 14.66 -2.68
C GLU A 89 11.74 14.22 -4.16
N LEU A 90 12.52 13.23 -4.61
CA LEU A 90 12.36 12.63 -5.93
C LEU A 90 11.00 11.91 -6.09
N ALA A 91 10.55 11.22 -5.04
CA ALA A 91 9.29 10.48 -5.07
C ALA A 91 8.05 11.39 -5.12
N ILE A 92 8.11 12.59 -4.54
CA ILE A 92 7.02 13.59 -4.59
C ILE A 92 7.04 14.45 -5.86
N SER A 93 8.06 14.33 -6.72
CA SER A 93 8.13 15.10 -7.96
C SER A 93 6.93 14.80 -8.86
N LYS A 94 6.33 15.83 -9.46
CA LYS A 94 5.14 15.69 -10.30
C LYS A 94 5.41 15.09 -11.68
N ASP A 95 6.64 15.16 -12.18
CA ASP A 95 6.95 14.61 -13.49
C ASP A 95 7.08 13.09 -13.43
N THR A 96 6.02 12.42 -13.87
CA THR A 96 5.95 10.97 -13.99
C THR A 96 5.76 10.51 -15.43
N THR A 97 5.84 11.43 -16.40
CA THR A 97 5.38 11.25 -17.78
C THR A 97 6.15 10.12 -18.50
N ASN A 98 7.44 9.97 -18.17
CA ASN A 98 8.35 9.00 -18.78
C ASN A 98 8.79 7.88 -17.81
N LEU A 99 8.09 7.71 -16.69
CA LEU A 99 8.44 6.69 -15.71
C LEU A 99 7.77 5.36 -16.03
N SER A 100 8.51 4.26 -15.86
CA SER A 100 7.93 2.92 -15.91
C SER A 100 6.89 2.74 -14.80
N ASN A 101 5.96 1.81 -15.00
CA ASN A 101 4.99 1.44 -13.96
C ASN A 101 5.67 1.00 -12.66
N LEU A 102 6.80 0.29 -12.78
CA LEU A 102 7.63 -0.11 -11.65
C LEU A 102 8.18 1.08 -10.88
N GLU A 103 8.75 2.08 -11.57
CA GLU A 103 9.30 3.27 -10.90
C GLU A 103 8.19 4.12 -10.27
N ARG A 104 7.03 4.23 -10.93
CA ARG A 104 5.85 4.87 -10.35
C ARG A 104 5.40 4.16 -9.07
N ALA A 105 5.34 2.83 -9.08
CA ALA A 105 5.00 2.04 -7.89
C ALA A 105 6.03 2.20 -6.77
N ARG A 106 7.33 2.20 -7.09
CA ARG A 106 8.42 2.44 -6.13
C ARG A 106 8.27 3.81 -5.48
N ARG A 107 8.12 4.88 -6.29
CA ARG A 107 7.93 6.26 -5.80
C ARG A 107 6.67 6.39 -4.96
N PHE A 108 5.57 5.79 -5.38
CA PHE A 108 4.33 5.75 -4.60
C PHE A 108 4.58 5.18 -3.20
N PHE A 109 5.26 4.04 -3.10
CA PHE A 109 5.54 3.41 -1.81
C PHE A 109 6.47 4.25 -0.92
N ILE A 110 7.50 4.88 -1.51
CA ILE A 110 8.38 5.82 -0.80
C ILE A 110 7.57 7.00 -0.23
N ARG A 111 6.71 7.62 -1.03
CA ARG A 111 5.81 8.70 -0.56
C ARG A 111 4.97 8.22 0.62
N ALA A 112 4.39 7.02 0.51
CA ALA A 112 3.48 6.49 1.51
C ALA A 112 4.17 6.14 2.84
N ARG A 113 5.43 5.68 2.81
CA ARG A 113 6.13 5.13 3.98
C ARG A 113 7.23 6.00 4.55
N GLN A 114 7.83 6.90 3.77
CA GLN A 114 8.87 7.83 4.24
C GLN A 114 8.31 9.19 4.65
N VAL A 115 7.03 9.49 4.38
CA VAL A 115 6.38 10.71 4.90
C VAL A 115 6.12 10.63 6.41
N ARG A 116 6.23 11.76 7.09
CA ARG A 116 5.74 11.95 8.46
C ARG A 116 4.26 11.58 8.50
N THR A 117 3.85 10.87 9.56
CA THR A 117 2.52 10.26 9.74
C THR A 117 2.13 9.11 8.79
N GLY A 118 2.95 8.79 7.78
CA GLY A 118 2.73 7.61 6.92
C GLY A 118 1.50 7.69 6.01
N LEU A 119 1.13 8.90 5.55
CA LEU A 119 0.00 9.12 4.63
C LEU A 119 0.52 9.71 3.32
N ALA A 120 0.47 8.93 2.24
CA ALA A 120 0.98 9.30 0.92
C ALA A 120 0.38 10.62 0.41
N GLN A 121 -0.92 10.85 0.65
CA GLN A 121 -1.61 12.07 0.21
C GLN A 121 -1.09 13.36 0.88
N THR A 122 -0.37 13.23 2.00
CA THR A 122 0.23 14.37 2.72
C THR A 122 1.72 14.55 2.40
N ALA A 123 2.25 13.79 1.44
CA ALA A 123 3.64 13.86 1.05
C ALA A 123 3.91 15.16 0.30
N SER A 124 4.75 16.00 0.89
CA SER A 124 5.23 17.25 0.32
C SER A 124 6.61 17.58 0.86
N SER A 125 7.30 18.54 0.24
CA SER A 125 8.64 18.91 0.66
C SER A 125 8.67 19.31 2.14
N GLY A 126 9.68 18.84 2.88
CA GLY A 126 9.80 19.05 4.33
C GLY A 126 8.92 18.13 5.20
N ARG A 127 8.10 17.25 4.60
CA ARG A 127 7.32 16.23 5.33
C ARG A 127 8.03 14.89 5.47
N TRP A 128 9.27 14.75 5.01
CA TRP A 128 10.06 13.54 5.21
C TRP A 128 10.19 13.21 6.71
N ALA A 129 9.89 11.96 7.08
CA ALA A 129 10.01 11.51 8.46
C ALA A 129 11.50 11.42 8.86
N HIS A 130 11.83 11.89 10.05
CA HIS A 130 13.10 11.65 10.70
C HIS A 130 12.87 11.48 12.20
N CYS A 131 13.79 10.83 12.89
CA CYS A 131 13.70 10.58 14.32
C CYS A 131 15.06 10.85 14.96
N LEU A 132 15.06 11.64 16.04
CA LEU A 132 16.26 11.93 16.83
C LEU A 132 16.23 11.22 18.19
N LEU A 133 15.04 11.09 18.79
CA LEU A 133 14.86 10.63 20.17
C LEU A 133 14.22 9.24 20.29
N THR A 134 13.82 8.63 19.16
CA THR A 134 13.12 7.34 19.16
C THR A 134 13.95 6.25 18.49
N SER A 135 14.21 5.19 19.23
CA SER A 135 14.87 3.97 18.75
C SER A 135 13.88 2.80 18.76
N ARG A 136 13.94 1.97 17.72
CA ARG A 136 13.19 0.72 17.61
C ARG A 136 14.09 -0.32 16.94
N ALA A 137 14.18 -1.51 17.52
CA ALA A 137 15.07 -2.58 17.03
C ALA A 137 16.53 -2.11 16.82
N GLY A 138 17.04 -1.25 17.72
CA GLY A 138 18.43 -0.77 17.66
C GLY A 138 18.73 0.31 16.60
N MET A 139 17.72 0.87 15.95
CA MET A 139 17.88 1.91 14.91
C MET A 139 16.81 3.00 15.02
N ALA A 140 16.94 4.06 14.23
CA ALA A 140 15.94 5.13 14.17
C ALA A 140 14.53 4.58 13.92
N GLY A 141 13.55 5.00 14.73
CA GLY A 141 12.20 4.43 14.70
C GLY A 141 11.47 4.55 13.35
N ALA A 142 11.81 5.54 12.52
CA ALA A 142 11.29 5.65 11.16
C ALA A 142 11.88 4.60 10.22
N VAL A 143 13.19 4.33 10.32
CA VAL A 143 13.90 3.31 9.52
C VAL A 143 13.41 1.91 9.88
N SER A 144 13.26 1.60 11.17
CA SER A 144 12.72 0.31 11.61
C SER A 144 11.31 0.03 11.05
N ARG A 145 10.43 1.05 11.02
CA ARG A 145 9.08 0.91 10.44
C ARG A 145 9.11 0.78 8.92
N TRP A 146 10.04 1.46 8.24
CA TRP A 146 10.26 1.30 6.81
C TRP A 146 10.67 -0.13 6.47
N LEU A 147 11.69 -0.66 7.12
CA LEU A 147 12.16 -2.03 6.88
C LEU A 147 11.07 -3.06 7.17
N GLY A 148 10.38 -2.96 8.31
CA GLY A 148 9.29 -3.88 8.63
C GLY A 148 8.12 -3.80 7.64
N SER A 149 7.91 -2.65 6.98
CA SER A 149 6.88 -2.54 5.95
C SER A 149 7.21 -3.28 4.65
N ILE A 150 8.49 -3.52 4.37
CA ILE A 150 8.95 -4.25 3.19
C ILE A 150 8.76 -5.75 3.38
N ASP A 151 9.02 -6.26 4.59
CA ASP A 151 8.88 -7.68 4.92
C ASP A 151 7.46 -8.22 4.71
N ASP A 152 6.45 -7.37 4.96
CA ASP A 152 5.05 -7.76 4.81
C ASP A 152 4.57 -7.75 3.34
N LEU A 153 5.30 -7.12 2.42
CA LEU A 153 4.90 -7.05 1.00
C LEU A 153 4.77 -8.43 0.37
N SER A 154 5.67 -9.35 0.67
CA SER A 154 5.62 -10.73 0.12
C SER A 154 4.34 -11.47 0.53
N LYS A 155 3.83 -11.25 1.75
CA LYS A 155 2.57 -11.85 2.23
C LYS A 155 1.37 -11.22 1.55
N ILE A 156 1.42 -9.90 1.34
CA ILE A 156 0.39 -9.16 0.62
C ILE A 156 0.29 -9.64 -0.84
N VAL A 157 1.43 -9.89 -1.50
CA VAL A 157 1.46 -10.45 -2.86
C VAL A 157 0.73 -11.78 -2.93
N GLN A 158 1.04 -12.73 -2.04
CA GLN A 158 0.36 -14.03 -2.00
C GLN A 158 -1.17 -13.85 -1.84
N ARG A 159 -1.59 -12.87 -1.04
CA ARG A 159 -3.00 -12.57 -0.84
C ARG A 159 -3.67 -11.98 -2.09
N LEU A 160 -2.95 -11.16 -2.86
CA LEU A 160 -3.45 -10.47 -4.07
C LEU A 160 -3.45 -11.36 -5.33
N GLN A 161 -2.73 -12.48 -5.35
CA GLN A 161 -2.69 -13.39 -6.51
C GLN A 161 -4.07 -13.91 -6.95
N ARG A 162 -5.04 -13.97 -6.03
CA ARG A 162 -6.41 -14.41 -6.28
C ARG A 162 -7.41 -13.27 -6.46
N VAL A 163 -6.93 -12.03 -6.59
CA VAL A 163 -7.75 -10.81 -6.60
C VAL A 163 -7.66 -10.16 -7.99
N GLN A 164 -8.82 -9.87 -8.55
CA GLN A 164 -8.95 -9.02 -9.73
C GLN A 164 -8.66 -7.57 -9.33
N ILE A 165 -7.86 -6.86 -10.13
CA ILE A 165 -7.47 -5.48 -9.83
C ILE A 165 -7.97 -4.62 -10.99
N GLU A 166 -8.89 -3.70 -10.68
CA GLU A 166 -9.50 -2.77 -11.62
C GLU A 166 -9.13 -1.32 -11.29
N ASN A 167 -9.22 -0.44 -12.30
CA ASN A 167 -9.11 1.01 -12.15
C ASN A 167 -10.26 1.68 -12.90
N SER A 168 -11.42 1.77 -12.25
CA SER A 168 -12.63 2.30 -12.84
C SER A 168 -13.49 3.06 -11.82
N SER A 169 -14.54 3.70 -12.32
CA SER A 169 -15.61 4.29 -11.50
C SER A 169 -16.23 3.23 -10.60
N SER A 170 -16.46 3.57 -9.34
CA SER A 170 -17.12 2.67 -8.39
C SER A 170 -18.50 2.22 -8.88
N PHE A 171 -19.23 3.08 -9.60
CA PHE A 171 -20.56 2.74 -10.14
C PHE A 171 -20.48 1.65 -11.20
N ASP A 172 -19.46 1.69 -12.06
CA ASP A 172 -19.30 0.71 -13.13
C ASP A 172 -18.88 -0.64 -12.56
N ILE A 173 -18.04 -0.63 -11.52
CA ILE A 173 -17.62 -1.85 -10.82
C ILE A 173 -18.76 -2.51 -10.06
N ILE A 174 -19.62 -1.73 -9.39
CA ILE A 174 -20.76 -2.28 -8.63
C ILE A 174 -21.85 -2.87 -9.53
N ARG A 175 -22.00 -2.37 -10.76
CA ARG A 175 -23.06 -2.82 -11.70
C ARG A 175 -22.75 -4.11 -12.45
N ARG A 176 -21.51 -4.57 -12.44
CA ARG A 176 -21.06 -5.76 -13.17
C ARG A 176 -21.47 -7.07 -12.50
#